data_AF-A0A1Q9B0I3-F1
#
_entry.id   AF-A0A1Q9B0I3-F1
#
_cell.length_a   1.000
_cell.length_b   1.000
_cell.length_c   1.000
_cell.angle_alpha   90.00
_cell.angle_beta   90.00
_cell.angle_gamma   90.00
#
_symmetry.space_group_name_H-M   'P 1'
#
loop_
_entity.id
_entity.type
_entity.pdbx_description
1 polymer ?
#
loop_
_entity_poly.entity_id
_entity_poly.type
_entity_poly.pdbx_seq_one_letter_code
_entity_poly.pdbx_strand_id
1 'polypeptide(L)'
;MWRAAADGRREEAEPCLVLGLGCERGISAQVMLDLAESVLAGLGPDAPVRLAAIASLDRRRLEPGLLAVAAQYQVPFLTFHAARLDREAPRLKTPSARVHAIIGCHGVAEGAALAAAGPAGLLIVPKQIRQGATAAIAATDVKSMALQALEDEHWKSESSPSCVDSRIAGLACGGAG
;
A
#
# COMPACT_ATOMS: atom_id res chain seq x y z
N MET A 1 -11.42 2.10 22.55
CA MET A 1 -11.23 3.19 23.55
C MET A 1 -9.76 3.51 23.64
N TRP A 2 -9.30 4.48 22.86
CA TRP A 2 -8.00 5.10 23.09
C TRP A 2 -8.18 6.08 24.25
N ARG A 3 -7.34 6.01 25.29
CA ARG A 3 -7.33 7.00 26.39
C ARG A 3 -6.09 7.86 26.21
N ALA A 4 -6.28 9.18 26.14
CA ALA A 4 -5.18 10.14 26.26
C ALA A 4 -4.51 9.97 27.64
N ALA A 5 -3.18 9.84 27.68
CA ALA A 5 -2.45 9.76 28.93
C ALA A 5 -2.13 11.15 29.47
N ALA A 6 -2.23 11.28 30.78
CA ALA A 6 -1.96 12.49 31.52
C ALA A 6 -0.74 12.27 32.43
N ASP A 7 0.46 12.05 31.87
CA ASP A 7 1.75 12.21 32.58
C ASP A 7 2.99 11.88 31.71
N GLY A 8 3.77 12.93 31.40
CA GLY A 8 5.23 12.92 31.25
C GLY A 8 5.96 11.71 30.62
N ARG A 9 6.19 11.81 29.30
CA ARG A 9 7.31 11.20 28.54
C ARG A 9 7.30 9.67 28.36
N ARG A 10 6.28 9.17 27.65
CA ARG A 10 6.49 8.20 26.56
C ARG A 10 6.23 8.97 25.27
N GLU A 11 7.11 8.89 24.26
CA GLU A 11 6.76 9.37 22.92
C GLU A 11 5.53 8.59 22.47
N GLU A 12 4.33 9.16 22.66
CA GLU A 12 3.10 8.54 22.19
C GLU A 12 3.20 8.45 20.68
N ALA A 13 3.24 7.23 20.18
CA ALA A 13 3.38 6.96 18.76
C ALA A 13 2.13 7.52 18.08
N GLU A 14 2.28 8.64 17.36
CA GLU A 14 1.17 9.33 16.70
C GLU A 14 0.48 8.32 15.78
N PRO A 15 -0.76 7.91 16.07
CA PRO A 15 -1.41 6.88 15.29
C PRO A 15 -1.77 7.47 13.93
N CYS A 16 -1.55 6.67 12.88
CA CYS A 16 -1.86 7.06 11.52
C CYS A 16 -2.52 5.91 10.77
N LEU A 17 -3.32 6.27 9.77
CA LEU A 17 -4.09 5.32 8.96
C LEU A 17 -3.51 5.21 7.56
N VAL A 18 -3.58 4.01 7.02
CA VAL A 18 -3.41 3.75 5.59
C VAL A 18 -4.71 3.18 5.06
N LEU A 19 -5.26 3.85 4.04
CA LEU A 19 -6.44 3.36 3.31
C LEU A 19 -5.99 2.56 2.09
N GLY A 20 -6.14 1.24 2.16
CA GLY A 20 -5.91 0.34 1.04
C GLY A 20 -7.15 0.26 0.16
N LEU A 21 -6.97 0.45 -1.15
CA LEU A 21 -8.04 0.46 -2.13
C LEU A 21 -7.76 -0.50 -3.28
N GLY A 22 -8.81 -1.08 -3.84
CA GLY A 22 -8.76 -1.84 -5.08
C GLY A 22 -10.07 -1.74 -5.83
N CYS A 23 -10.04 -1.84 -7.15
CA CYS A 23 -11.23 -1.76 -7.98
C CYS A 23 -11.12 -2.63 -9.24
N GLU A 24 -12.28 -2.95 -9.81
CA GLU A 24 -12.39 -3.36 -11.21
C GLU A 24 -11.98 -2.21 -12.15
N ARG A 25 -11.75 -2.52 -13.44
CA ARG A 25 -11.36 -1.47 -14.41
C ARG A 25 -12.53 -0.51 -14.63
N GLY A 26 -12.25 0.79 -14.72
CA GLY A 26 -13.24 1.78 -15.13
C GLY A 26 -14.30 2.14 -14.07
N ILE A 27 -14.08 1.78 -12.80
CA ILE A 27 -14.92 2.28 -11.70
C ILE A 27 -14.80 3.81 -11.64
N SER A 28 -15.94 4.48 -11.49
CA SER A 28 -16.00 5.95 -11.46
C SER A 28 -15.30 6.49 -10.21
N ALA A 29 -14.78 7.72 -10.34
CA ALA A 29 -14.19 8.43 -9.20
C ALA A 29 -15.18 8.59 -8.04
N GLN A 30 -16.45 8.87 -8.35
CA GLN A 30 -17.48 9.02 -7.33
C GLN A 30 -17.65 7.76 -6.49
N VAL A 31 -17.73 6.58 -7.10
CA VAL A 31 -17.87 5.31 -6.36
C VAL A 31 -16.67 5.06 -5.44
N MET A 32 -15.46 5.41 -5.88
CA MET A 32 -14.25 5.28 -5.07
C MET A 32 -14.23 6.27 -3.91
N LEU A 33 -14.63 7.52 -4.15
CA LEU A 33 -14.72 8.58 -3.14
C LEU A 33 -15.77 8.23 -2.08
N ASP A 34 -16.99 7.85 -2.50
CA ASP A 34 -18.07 7.46 -1.60
C ASP A 34 -17.67 6.27 -0.72
N LEU A 35 -16.97 5.28 -1.30
CA LEU A 35 -16.47 4.14 -0.54
C LEU A 35 -15.39 4.56 0.47
N ALA A 36 -14.44 5.40 0.07
CA ALA A 36 -13.39 5.90 0.96
C ALA A 36 -13.99 6.70 2.13
N GLU A 37 -14.89 7.63 1.83
CA GLU A 37 -15.59 8.45 2.82
C GLU A 37 -16.41 7.56 3.78
N SER A 38 -17.19 6.62 3.26
CA SER A 38 -18.00 5.72 4.08
C SER A 38 -17.15 4.88 5.04
N VAL A 39 -16.00 4.38 4.59
CA VAL A 39 -15.12 3.54 5.41
C VAL A 39 -14.39 4.36 6.47
N LEU A 40 -13.96 5.59 6.14
CA LEU A 40 -13.33 6.50 7.09
C LEU A 40 -14.33 7.02 8.13
N ALA A 41 -15.53 7.42 7.71
CA ALA A 41 -16.59 7.88 8.60
C ALA A 41 -17.03 6.78 9.60
N GLY A 42 -16.93 5.51 9.21
CA GLY A 42 -17.20 4.36 10.08
C GLY A 42 -16.26 4.24 11.29
N LEU A 43 -15.13 4.95 11.33
CA LEU A 43 -14.23 5.00 12.48
C LEU A 43 -14.76 5.89 13.63
N GLY A 44 -15.74 6.74 13.34
CA GLY A 44 -16.33 7.70 14.28
C GLY A 44 -15.64 9.07 14.25
N PRO A 45 -16.36 10.13 14.69
CA PRO A 45 -15.90 11.52 14.59
C PRO A 45 -14.74 11.87 15.55
N ASP A 46 -14.61 11.12 16.65
CA ASP A 46 -13.63 11.37 17.72
C ASP A 46 -12.36 10.53 17.57
N ALA A 47 -12.08 10.00 16.39
CA ALA A 47 -10.84 9.30 16.11
C ALA A 47 -9.77 10.33 15.67
N PRO A 48 -8.83 10.74 16.55
CA PRO A 48 -7.78 11.69 16.19
C PRO A 48 -6.68 10.97 15.41
N VAL A 49 -6.99 10.47 14.22
CA VAL A 49 -6.05 9.65 13.45
C VAL A 49 -5.88 10.23 12.06
N ARG A 50 -4.62 10.58 11.74
CA ARG A 50 -4.26 11.17 10.45
C ARG A 50 -4.27 10.08 9.37
N LEU A 51 -5.01 10.30 8.28
CA LEU A 51 -4.82 9.52 7.06
C LEU A 51 -3.46 9.88 6.46
N ALA A 52 -2.59 8.88 6.34
CA ALA A 52 -1.20 9.07 5.97
C ALA A 52 -0.91 8.76 4.50
N ALA A 53 -1.64 7.79 3.92
CA ALA A 53 -1.49 7.37 2.54
C ALA A 53 -2.74 6.65 2.01
N ILE A 54 -2.91 6.69 0.69
CA ILE A 54 -3.71 5.73 -0.07
C ILE A 54 -2.77 4.67 -0.64
N ALA A 55 -3.14 3.39 -0.55
CA ALA A 55 -2.33 2.29 -1.07
C ALA A 55 -3.12 1.40 -2.05
N SER A 56 -2.49 0.89 -3.11
CA SER A 56 -3.12 -0.05 -4.04
C SER A 56 -2.11 -0.98 -4.76
N LEU A 57 -2.63 -1.80 -5.68
CA LEU A 57 -1.84 -2.62 -6.60
C LEU A 57 -1.24 -1.75 -7.71
N ASP A 58 0.04 -1.95 -8.03
CA ASP A 58 0.80 -1.28 -9.10
C ASP A 58 0.12 -1.27 -10.48
N ARG A 59 -0.56 -2.37 -10.85
CA ARG A 59 -1.32 -2.47 -12.10
C ARG A 59 -2.52 -1.53 -12.16
N ARG A 60 -2.91 -0.94 -11.03
CA ARG A 60 -4.03 0.00 -10.87
C ARG A 60 -3.58 1.45 -10.67
N ARG A 61 -2.27 1.73 -10.72
CA ARG A 61 -1.70 3.06 -10.43
C ARG A 61 -2.27 4.22 -11.27
N LEU A 62 -2.84 3.93 -12.44
CA LEU A 62 -3.42 4.93 -13.35
C LEU A 62 -4.95 4.91 -13.39
N GLU A 63 -5.62 4.13 -12.53
CA GLU A 63 -7.08 4.14 -12.49
C GLU A 63 -7.58 5.49 -11.94
N PRO A 64 -8.39 6.25 -12.70
CA PRO A 64 -8.79 7.60 -12.33
C PRO A 64 -9.47 7.67 -10.96
N GLY A 65 -10.26 6.65 -10.59
CA GLY A 65 -10.93 6.64 -9.30
C GLY A 65 -9.99 6.51 -8.10
N LEU A 66 -8.87 5.80 -8.23
CA LEU A 66 -7.87 5.71 -7.17
C LEU A 66 -7.09 7.02 -7.02
N LEU A 67 -6.72 7.62 -8.15
CA LEU A 67 -6.04 8.91 -8.20
C LEU A 67 -6.92 10.03 -7.62
N ALA A 68 -8.23 10.01 -7.91
CA ALA A 68 -9.18 10.98 -7.37
C ALA A 68 -9.25 10.93 -5.84
N VAL A 69 -9.25 9.73 -5.24
CA VAL A 69 -9.25 9.59 -3.78
C VAL A 69 -7.95 10.14 -3.17
N ALA A 70 -6.79 9.79 -3.73
CA ALA A 70 -5.51 10.31 -3.23
C ALA A 70 -5.44 11.85 -3.33
N ALA A 71 -5.95 12.42 -4.42
CA ALA A 71 -6.04 13.87 -4.61
C ALA A 71 -6.99 14.54 -3.61
N GLN A 72 -8.18 13.95 -3.39
CA GLN A 72 -9.18 14.48 -2.46
C GLN A 72 -8.64 14.59 -1.03
N TYR A 73 -7.91 13.57 -0.57
CA TYR A 73 -7.34 13.55 0.78
C TYR A 73 -5.95 14.19 0.87
N GLN A 74 -5.37 14.61 -0.25
CA GLN A 74 -4.04 15.22 -0.33
C GLN A 74 -2.93 14.39 0.34
N VAL A 75 -2.99 13.07 0.18
CA VAL A 75 -2.00 12.13 0.73
C VAL A 75 -1.26 11.39 -0.39
N PRO A 76 -0.04 10.88 -0.13
CA PRO A 76 0.67 10.05 -1.08
C PRO A 76 -0.16 8.86 -1.58
N PHE A 77 -0.04 8.56 -2.86
CA PHE A 77 -0.56 7.34 -3.45
C PHE A 77 0.55 6.31 -3.64
N LEU A 78 0.54 5.29 -2.80
CA LEU A 78 1.51 4.21 -2.80
C LEU A 78 0.98 3.03 -3.61
N THR A 79 1.86 2.38 -4.37
CA THR A 79 1.49 1.16 -5.08
C THR A 79 2.54 0.07 -4.92
N PHE A 80 2.07 -1.17 -4.86
CA PHE A 80 2.92 -2.33 -4.63
C PHE A 80 2.63 -3.41 -5.67
N HIS A 81 3.66 -4.18 -6.01
CA HIS A 81 3.48 -5.39 -6.82
C HIS A 81 2.69 -6.45 -6.06
N ALA A 82 1.93 -7.26 -6.79
CA ALA A 82 1.13 -8.35 -6.23
C ALA A 82 1.91 -9.25 -5.26
N ALA A 83 3.15 -9.60 -5.61
CA ALA A 83 4.01 -10.44 -4.76
C ALA A 83 4.31 -9.81 -3.38
N ARG A 84 4.45 -8.47 -3.30
CA ARG A 84 4.63 -7.79 -2.01
C ARG A 84 3.33 -7.82 -1.21
N LEU A 85 2.19 -7.58 -1.86
CA LEU A 85 0.88 -7.67 -1.22
C LEU A 85 0.59 -9.08 -0.70
N ASP A 86 1.02 -10.12 -1.42
CA ASP A 86 0.78 -11.50 -1.04
C ASP A 86 1.58 -11.96 0.18
N ARG A 87 2.71 -11.32 0.49
CA ARG A 87 3.43 -11.54 1.76
C ARG A 87 2.56 -11.21 2.97
N GLU A 88 1.57 -10.34 2.80
CA GLU A 88 0.62 -9.99 3.86
C GLU A 88 -0.48 -11.03 4.04
N ALA A 89 -0.59 -12.08 3.19
CA ALA A 89 -1.61 -13.12 3.25
C ALA A 89 -1.93 -13.63 4.67
N PRO A 90 -0.96 -13.88 5.58
CA PRO A 90 -1.23 -14.32 6.95
C PRO A 90 -1.95 -13.29 7.83
N ARG A 91 -1.86 -11.99 7.48
CA ARG A 91 -2.43 -10.86 8.22
C ARG A 91 -3.78 -10.40 7.65
N LEU A 92 -4.18 -10.89 6.48
CA LEU A 92 -5.49 -10.60 5.88
C LEU A 92 -6.63 -11.18 6.72
N LYS A 93 -7.77 -10.50 6.70
CA LYS A 93 -9.03 -10.99 7.29
C LYS A 93 -9.95 -11.60 6.24
N THR A 94 -9.79 -11.24 4.97
CA THR A 94 -10.64 -11.73 3.88
C THR A 94 -9.84 -12.25 2.68
N PRO A 95 -8.96 -13.25 2.87
CA PRO A 95 -8.16 -13.82 1.79
C PRO A 95 -9.06 -14.46 0.72
N SER A 96 -8.65 -14.39 -0.54
CA SER A 96 -9.39 -14.92 -1.68
C SER A 96 -8.49 -15.70 -2.63
N ALA A 97 -8.70 -17.02 -2.70
CA ALA A 97 -8.02 -17.89 -3.65
C ALA A 97 -8.29 -17.50 -5.12
N ARG A 98 -9.51 -17.01 -5.41
CA ARG A 98 -9.87 -16.51 -6.74
C ARG A 98 -9.06 -15.27 -7.12
N VAL A 99 -8.93 -14.31 -6.20
CA VAL A 99 -8.11 -13.11 -6.45
C VAL A 99 -6.64 -13.51 -6.60
N HIS A 100 -6.15 -14.43 -5.77
CA HIS A 100 -4.78 -14.93 -5.88
C HIS A 100 -4.50 -15.54 -7.25
N ALA A 101 -5.39 -16.39 -7.78
CA ALA A 101 -5.22 -17.00 -9.10
C ALA A 101 -5.15 -15.98 -10.26
N ILE A 102 -5.83 -14.83 -10.14
CA ILE A 102 -5.94 -13.83 -11.22
C ILE A 102 -4.87 -12.72 -11.07
N ILE A 103 -4.66 -12.27 -9.84
CA ILE A 103 -3.90 -11.07 -9.51
C ILE A 103 -2.52 -11.42 -8.96
N GLY A 104 -2.36 -12.58 -8.34
CA GLY A 104 -1.14 -13.01 -7.65
C GLY A 104 -1.06 -12.52 -6.19
N CYS A 105 -2.18 -12.07 -5.60
CA CYS A 105 -2.28 -11.80 -4.17
C CYS A 105 -3.66 -12.18 -3.61
N HIS A 106 -3.73 -12.55 -2.33
CA HIS A 106 -4.97 -12.98 -1.69
C HIS A 106 -5.98 -11.84 -1.40
N GLY A 107 -5.57 -10.58 -1.49
CA GLY A 107 -6.48 -9.44 -1.33
C GLY A 107 -5.79 -8.11 -1.53
N VAL A 108 -6.23 -7.34 -2.53
CA VAL A 108 -5.60 -6.06 -2.90
C VAL A 108 -5.76 -5.01 -1.80
N ALA A 109 -6.99 -4.69 -1.39
CA ALA A 109 -7.23 -3.60 -0.43
C ALA A 109 -6.54 -3.86 0.93
N GLU A 110 -6.75 -5.03 1.53
CA GLU A 110 -6.13 -5.37 2.82
C GLU A 110 -4.61 -5.49 2.73
N GLY A 111 -4.10 -6.19 1.71
CA GLY A 111 -2.67 -6.36 1.51
C GLY A 111 -1.97 -5.02 1.27
N ALA A 112 -2.59 -4.11 0.50
CA ALA A 112 -2.01 -2.80 0.22
C ALA A 112 -1.99 -1.91 1.47
N ALA A 113 -3.07 -1.91 2.27
CA ALA A 113 -3.10 -1.18 3.54
C ALA A 113 -1.99 -1.68 4.49
N LEU A 114 -1.84 -2.99 4.64
CA LEU A 114 -0.85 -3.60 5.52
C LEU A 114 0.58 -3.42 5.02
N ALA A 115 0.82 -3.55 3.71
CA ALA A 115 2.14 -3.36 3.12
C ALA A 115 2.66 -1.94 3.34
N ALA A 116 1.80 -0.93 3.19
CA ALA A 116 2.16 0.47 3.46
C ALA A 116 2.23 0.80 4.96
N ALA A 117 1.40 0.15 5.79
CA ALA A 117 1.46 0.32 7.25
C ALA A 117 2.71 -0.34 7.88
N GLY A 118 3.38 -1.23 7.15
CA GLY A 118 4.59 -1.92 7.56
C GLY A 118 4.34 -3.12 8.48
N PRO A 119 5.41 -3.77 8.98
CA PRO A 119 5.33 -4.98 9.80
C PRO A 119 4.51 -4.82 11.09
N ALA A 120 4.59 -3.65 11.71
CA ALA A 120 3.84 -3.31 12.93
C ALA A 120 2.38 -2.91 12.68
N GLY A 121 1.99 -2.72 11.41
CA GLY A 121 0.64 -2.31 11.05
C GLY A 121 -0.44 -3.32 11.45
N LEU A 122 -1.63 -2.84 11.79
CA LEU A 122 -2.76 -3.69 12.16
C LEU A 122 -3.97 -3.36 11.30
N LEU A 123 -4.62 -4.38 10.73
CA LEU A 123 -5.86 -4.19 10.00
C LEU A 123 -7.00 -3.89 10.98
N ILE A 124 -7.50 -2.65 10.98
CA ILE A 124 -8.57 -2.19 11.87
C ILE A 124 -9.94 -2.19 11.19
N VAL A 125 -9.97 -2.06 9.87
CA VAL A 125 -11.18 -2.24 9.06
C VAL A 125 -10.92 -3.29 7.99
N PRO A 126 -11.51 -4.49 8.11
CA PRO A 126 -11.48 -5.51 7.07
C PRO A 126 -12.14 -5.05 5.77
N LYS A 127 -11.83 -5.74 4.67
CA LYS A 127 -12.33 -5.42 3.33
C LYS A 127 -13.82 -5.13 3.29
N GLN A 128 -14.15 -3.91 2.89
CA GLN A 128 -15.48 -3.48 2.48
C GLN A 128 -15.56 -3.49 0.95
N ILE A 129 -16.72 -3.87 0.39
CA ILE A 129 -16.94 -3.99 -1.05
C ILE A 129 -18.16 -3.17 -1.45
N ARG A 130 -18.06 -2.34 -2.48
CA ARG A 130 -19.17 -1.60 -3.09
C ARG A 130 -18.96 -1.48 -4.60
N GLN A 131 -19.92 -1.94 -5.40
CA GLN A 131 -19.95 -1.71 -6.85
C GLN A 131 -18.62 -2.01 -7.57
N GLY A 132 -17.98 -3.15 -7.30
CA GLY A 132 -16.69 -3.51 -7.90
C GLY A 132 -15.47 -2.78 -7.34
N ALA A 133 -15.65 -1.89 -6.36
CA ALA A 133 -14.60 -1.27 -5.55
C ALA A 133 -14.47 -1.95 -4.18
N THR A 134 -13.27 -1.90 -3.62
CA THR A 134 -12.91 -2.48 -2.33
C THR A 134 -12.02 -1.54 -1.53
N ALA A 135 -12.23 -1.48 -0.22
CA ALA A 135 -11.49 -0.63 0.70
C ALA A 135 -11.20 -1.36 2.01
N ALA A 136 -10.06 -1.08 2.63
CA ALA A 136 -9.66 -1.60 3.94
C ALA A 136 -8.75 -0.57 4.65
N ILE A 137 -8.74 -0.55 5.98
CA ILE A 137 -7.89 0.37 6.75
C ILE A 137 -6.93 -0.42 7.64
N ALA A 138 -5.65 -0.08 7.55
CA ALA A 138 -4.64 -0.45 8.51
C ALA A 138 -4.24 0.77 9.36
N ALA A 139 -3.98 0.54 10.65
CA ALA A 139 -3.41 1.51 11.56
C ALA A 139 -1.95 1.16 11.87
N THR A 140 -1.11 2.17 11.98
CA THR A 140 0.29 2.07 12.42
C THR A 140 0.66 3.35 13.15
N ASP A 141 1.90 3.49 13.60
CA ASP A 141 2.41 4.75 14.11
C ASP A 141 3.31 5.45 13.09
N VAL A 142 3.39 6.79 13.16
CA VAL A 142 4.14 7.61 12.21
C VAL A 142 5.63 7.22 12.15
N LYS A 143 6.23 6.79 13.26
CA LYS A 143 7.65 6.40 13.34
C LYS A 143 7.89 5.10 12.59
N SER A 144 7.06 4.09 12.81
CA SER A 144 7.08 2.81 12.09
C SER A 144 6.88 3.01 10.60
N MET A 145 5.94 3.88 10.19
CA MET A 145 5.70 4.17 8.78
C MET A 145 6.88 4.91 8.12
N ALA A 146 7.49 5.88 8.82
CA ALA A 146 8.65 6.60 8.32
C ALA A 146 9.88 5.68 8.14
N LEU A 147 10.12 4.78 9.09
CA LEU A 147 11.20 3.78 9.00
C LEU A 147 11.02 2.87 7.78
N GLN A 148 9.81 2.35 7.56
CA GLN A 148 9.50 1.53 6.39
C GLN A 148 9.77 2.28 5.08
N ALA A 149 9.39 3.56 5.01
CA ALA A 149 9.62 4.38 3.81
C ALA A 149 11.12 4.55 3.51
N LEU A 150 11.97 4.70 4.54
CA LEU A 150 13.42 4.79 4.38
C LEU A 150 14.03 3.46 3.89
N GLU A 151 13.56 2.33 4.41
CA GLU A 151 14.01 1.00 3.99
C GLU A 151 13.62 0.69 2.54
N ASP A 152 12.41 1.05 2.12
CA ASP A 152 11.93 0.86 0.75
C ASP A 152 12.66 1.76 -0.26
N GLU A 153 13.11 2.95 0.15
CA GLU A 153 13.99 3.83 -0.66
C GLU A 153 15.41 3.25 -0.80
N HIS A 154 15.96 2.68 0.28
CA HIS A 154 17.25 2.00 0.26
C HIS A 154 17.25 0.76 -0.65
N TRP A 155 16.14 0.01 -0.65
CA TRP A 155 15.94 -1.10 -1.57
C TRP A 155 15.98 -0.66 -3.05
N LYS A 156 15.43 0.52 -3.39
CA LYS A 156 15.46 1.02 -4.78
C LYS A 156 16.86 1.42 -5.25
N SER A 157 17.75 1.87 -4.37
CA SER A 157 19.11 2.26 -4.75
C SER A 157 20.04 1.06 -4.97
N GLU A 158 19.84 -0.04 -4.25
CA GLU A 158 20.65 -1.27 -4.41
C GLU A 158 20.12 -2.23 -5.49
N SER A 159 18.84 -2.13 -5.86
CA SER A 159 18.20 -3.03 -6.83
C SER A 159 18.26 -2.55 -8.29
N SER A 160 19.01 -1.49 -8.60
CA SER A 160 19.26 -1.14 -9.99
C SER A 160 20.17 -2.21 -10.62
N PRO A 161 19.74 -2.94 -11.67
CA PRO A 161 20.68 -3.65 -12.51
C PRO A 161 21.48 -2.57 -13.22
N SER A 162 22.63 -2.21 -12.66
CA SER A 162 23.61 -1.40 -13.36
C SER A 162 23.86 -2.07 -14.70
N CYS A 163 23.68 -1.35 -15.79
CA CYS A 163 24.32 -1.67 -17.05
C CYS A 163 25.79 -2.02 -16.75
N VAL A 164 26.15 -3.30 -16.80
CA VAL A 164 27.55 -3.67 -17.01
C VAL A 164 27.79 -3.46 -18.51
N ASP A 165 28.00 -2.21 -18.88
CA ASP A 165 28.43 -1.90 -20.23
C ASP A 165 29.88 -2.32 -20.41
N SER A 166 30.17 -2.90 -21.58
CA SER A 166 31.47 -2.94 -22.23
C SER A 166 32.61 -3.73 -21.57
N ARG A 167 32.63 -5.05 -21.80
CA ARG A 167 33.84 -5.73 -22.32
C ARG A 167 33.41 -6.85 -23.28
N ILE A 168 33.10 -6.49 -24.52
CA ILE A 168 33.47 -7.36 -25.64
C ILE A 168 35.00 -7.42 -25.59
N ALA A 169 35.47 -8.46 -24.91
CA ALA A 169 36.85 -8.90 -24.96
C ALA A 169 37.23 -9.09 -26.43
N GLY A 170 38.38 -8.53 -26.80
CA GLY A 170 38.97 -8.76 -28.11
C GLY A 170 39.13 -10.25 -28.36
N LEU A 171 38.53 -10.73 -29.45
CA LEU A 171 38.98 -11.93 -30.14
C LEU A 171 39.93 -11.50 -31.25
N ALA A 172 41.22 -11.41 -30.90
CA ALA A 172 42.29 -11.68 -31.84
C ALA A 172 42.64 -13.16 -31.69
N CYS A 173 42.26 -13.99 -32.66
CA CYS A 173 42.81 -15.31 -32.89
C CYS A 173 42.41 -15.78 -34.31
N GLY A 174 43.42 -16.07 -35.14
CA GLY A 174 43.28 -16.94 -36.32
C GLY A 174 43.65 -16.29 -37.65
N GLY A 175 44.94 -16.39 -38.02
CA GLY A 175 45.36 -16.27 -39.42
C GLY A 175 45.18 -17.59 -40.18
N ALA A 176 45.11 -17.51 -41.51
CA ALA A 176 45.61 -18.50 -42.48
C ALA A 176 45.22 -18.06 -43.91
N GLY A 177 46.16 -18.13 -44.86
CA GLY A 177 45.90 -18.14 -46.31
C GLY A 177 46.42 -16.93 -47.06
#